data_AF-A0A8R2H9G7-F1
#
_entry.id   AF-A0A8R2H9G7-F1
#
_cell.length_a   1.000
_cell.length_b   1.000
_cell.length_c   1.000
_cell.angle_alpha   90.00
_cell.angle_beta   90.00
_cell.angle_gamma   90.00
#
_symmetry.space_group_name_H-M   'P 1'
#
loop_
_entity.id
_entity.type
_entity.pdbx_description
1 polymer ?
#
loop_
_entity_poly.entity_id
_entity_poly.type
_entity_poly.pdbx_seq_one_letter_code
_entity_poly.pdbx_strand_id
1 'polypeptide(L)'
;MGACFIYMASNIDEWLPETRKPDILKLVYAFFFLGMLAATLDIVVDGWSLTMLKRNNVGYASTCNSTGLVMGIMISYIFSAFLTSEDFSNKYLRFRPDVGGIFTTRSFLYAWGVLFILITTLIAIFKKEKDNRLEDDHVKLNIVQNYSLIWDILKLPGIKLLALTLLTAKVIIIIYRYLREELH
;
A
#
# COMPACT_ATOMS: atom_id res chain seq x y z
N MET A 1 -7.80 -2.72 -6.21
CA MET A 1 -6.35 -3.04 -6.23
C MET A 1 -6.10 -4.46 -6.71
N GLY A 2 -6.65 -5.50 -6.07
CA GLY A 2 -6.45 -6.90 -6.49
C GLY A 2 -6.88 -7.22 -7.93
N ALA A 3 -8.04 -6.73 -8.39
CA ALA A 3 -8.48 -6.89 -9.77
C ALA A 3 -7.51 -6.24 -10.80
N CYS A 4 -6.93 -5.08 -10.46
CA CYS A 4 -5.92 -4.41 -11.29
C CYS A 4 -4.63 -5.23 -11.37
N PHE A 5 -4.20 -5.85 -10.28
CA PHE A 5 -3.05 -6.77 -10.27
C PHE A 5 -3.28 -7.99 -11.16
N ILE A 6 -4.47 -8.60 -11.11
CA ILE A 6 -4.81 -9.73 -11.99
C ILE A 6 -4.85 -9.28 -13.45
N TYR A 7 -5.45 -8.13 -13.75
CA TYR A 7 -5.47 -7.58 -15.10
C TYR A 7 -4.06 -7.33 -15.64
N MET A 8 -3.16 -6.74 -14.84
CA MET A 8 -1.77 -6.57 -15.24
C MET A 8 -1.07 -7.92 -15.42
N ALA A 9 -1.30 -8.91 -14.55
CA ALA A 9 -0.70 -10.23 -14.68
C ALA A 9 -1.06 -10.89 -16.02
N SER A 10 -2.31 -10.77 -16.46
CA SER A 10 -2.74 -11.29 -17.77
C SER A 10 -2.05 -10.60 -18.94
N ASN A 11 -1.79 -9.29 -18.85
CA ASN A 11 -1.20 -8.50 -19.94
C ASN A 11 0.34 -8.35 -19.84
N ILE A 12 0.98 -8.78 -18.74
CA ILE A 12 2.40 -8.53 -18.48
C ILE A 12 3.32 -9.17 -19.53
N ASP A 13 2.98 -10.37 -20.02
CA ASP A 13 3.78 -11.05 -21.05
C ASP A 13 3.69 -10.34 -22.42
N GLU A 14 2.62 -9.57 -22.65
CA GLU A 14 2.46 -8.74 -23.86
C GLU A 14 3.18 -7.39 -23.70
N TRP A 15 3.15 -6.80 -22.51
CA TRP A 15 3.78 -5.51 -22.23
C TRP A 15 5.30 -5.60 -22.02
N LEU A 16 5.79 -6.76 -21.55
CA LEU A 16 7.20 -7.03 -21.29
C LEU A 16 7.67 -8.32 -22.01
N PRO A 17 7.69 -8.34 -23.35
CA PRO A 17 8.17 -9.49 -24.12
C PRO A 17 9.70 -9.62 -24.02
N GLU A 18 10.21 -10.83 -23.80
CA GLU A 18 11.67 -11.09 -23.69
C GLU A 18 12.46 -10.78 -24.97
N THR A 19 11.78 -10.70 -26.12
CA THR A 19 12.40 -10.57 -27.45
C THR A 19 12.08 -9.25 -28.18
N ARG A 20 11.21 -8.37 -27.65
CA ARG A 20 10.79 -7.12 -28.32
C ARG A 20 10.91 -5.90 -27.41
N LYS A 21 10.77 -4.70 -27.99
CA LYS A 21 10.74 -3.45 -27.21
C LYS A 21 9.51 -3.45 -26.29
N PRO A 22 9.69 -3.20 -24.98
CA PRO A 22 8.58 -3.19 -24.03
C PRO A 22 7.68 -1.96 -24.20
N ASP A 23 6.39 -2.14 -23.98
CA ASP A 23 5.38 -1.07 -24.03
C ASP A 23 5.38 -0.28 -22.72
N ILE A 24 6.40 0.57 -22.55
CA ILE A 24 6.64 1.35 -21.34
C ILE A 24 5.44 2.25 -21.00
N LEU A 25 4.76 2.82 -22.02
CA LEU A 25 3.62 3.71 -21.79
C LEU A 25 2.46 3.01 -21.06
N LYS A 26 2.06 1.81 -21.51
CA LYS A 26 0.99 1.03 -20.86
C LYS A 26 1.38 0.67 -19.42
N LEU A 27 2.64 0.32 -19.23
CA LEU A 27 3.20 -0.03 -17.92
C LEU A 27 3.16 1.18 -16.96
N VAL A 28 3.58 2.36 -17.43
CA VAL A 28 3.54 3.61 -16.65
C VAL A 28 2.11 3.99 -16.28
N TYR A 29 1.16 3.93 -17.22
CA TYR A 29 -0.25 4.21 -16.91
C TYR A 29 -0.82 3.21 -15.88
N ALA A 30 -0.50 1.93 -16.00
CA ALA A 30 -0.97 0.90 -15.07
C ALA A 30 -0.39 1.10 -13.66
N PHE A 31 0.91 1.34 -13.53
CA PHE A 31 1.56 1.61 -12.26
C PHE A 31 1.11 2.94 -11.64
N PHE A 32 0.90 3.97 -12.46
CA PHE A 32 0.37 5.25 -12.00
C PHE A 32 -1.03 5.07 -11.39
N PHE A 33 -1.92 4.36 -12.09
CA PHE A 33 -3.27 4.10 -11.61
C PHE A 33 -3.27 3.26 -10.33
N LEU A 34 -2.40 2.24 -10.23
CA LEU A 34 -2.22 1.47 -9.00
C LEU A 34 -1.66 2.31 -7.86
N GLY A 35 -0.72 3.20 -8.12
CA GLY A 35 -0.19 4.14 -7.15
C GLY A 35 -1.27 5.06 -6.59
N MET A 36 -2.15 5.57 -7.45
CA MET A 36 -3.32 6.34 -7.04
C MET A 36 -4.28 5.54 -6.15
N LEU A 37 -4.53 4.27 -6.51
CA LEU A 37 -5.36 3.37 -5.71
C LEU A 37 -4.72 3.06 -4.36
N ALA A 38 -3.41 2.83 -4.31
CA ALA A 38 -2.67 2.59 -3.08
C ALA A 38 -2.74 3.82 -2.16
N ALA A 39 -2.56 5.02 -2.70
CA ALA A 39 -2.69 6.27 -1.96
C ALA A 39 -4.11 6.46 -1.39
N THR A 40 -5.14 6.08 -2.16
CA THR A 40 -6.53 6.12 -1.67
C THR A 40 -6.74 5.15 -0.52
N LEU A 41 -6.17 3.95 -0.61
CA LEU A 41 -6.29 2.93 0.44
C LEU A 41 -5.55 3.35 1.72
N ASP A 42 -4.38 3.97 1.61
CA ASP A 42 -3.63 4.47 2.77
C ASP A 42 -4.48 5.44 3.61
N ILE A 43 -5.11 6.42 2.95
CA ILE A 43 -6.01 7.39 3.60
C ILE A 43 -7.23 6.69 4.23
N VAL A 44 -7.86 5.77 3.49
CA VAL A 44 -9.06 5.06 3.97
C VAL A 44 -8.72 4.18 5.18
N VAL A 45 -7.62 3.43 5.13
CA VAL A 45 -7.16 2.55 6.21
C VAL A 45 -6.75 3.35 7.44
N ASP A 46 -6.10 4.50 7.27
CA ASP A 46 -5.79 5.43 8.36
C ASP A 46 -7.06 5.93 9.06
N GLY A 47 -8.05 6.42 8.30
CA GLY A 47 -9.34 6.87 8.86
C GLY A 47 -10.12 5.73 9.54
N TRP A 48 -10.00 4.53 9.00
CA TRP A 48 -10.56 3.31 9.56
C TRP A 48 -9.93 2.91 10.88
N SER A 49 -8.64 3.10 11.06
CA SER A 49 -7.95 2.81 12.33
C SER A 49 -8.42 3.74 13.46
N LEU A 50 -8.62 5.03 13.16
CA LEU A 50 -9.08 6.03 14.12
C LEU A 50 -10.53 5.79 14.58
N THR A 51 -11.38 5.27 13.70
CA THR A 51 -12.79 4.98 13.99
C THR A 51 -13.01 3.61 14.64
N MET A 52 -12.08 2.67 14.46
CA MET A 52 -12.15 1.32 15.06
C MET A 52 -11.57 1.26 16.48
N LEU A 53 -10.65 2.16 16.84
CA LEU A 53 -10.05 2.19 18.19
C LEU A 53 -10.86 3.06 19.16
N LYS A 54 -10.98 2.60 20.42
CA LYS A 54 -11.58 3.37 21.51
C LYS A 54 -10.75 4.65 21.75
N ARG A 55 -11.42 5.77 22.08
CA ARG A 55 -10.83 7.12 22.26
C ARG A 55 -9.62 7.20 23.21
N ASN A 56 -9.46 6.21 24.10
CA ASN A 56 -8.33 6.11 25.03
C ASN A 56 -7.06 5.49 24.42
N ASN A 57 -7.18 4.77 23.30
CA ASN A 57 -6.09 4.01 22.67
C ASN A 57 -5.76 4.51 21.25
N VAL A 58 -6.39 5.59 20.78
CA VAL A 58 -6.17 6.18 19.45
C VAL A 58 -4.71 6.56 19.18
N GLY A 59 -3.90 6.79 20.22
CA GLY A 59 -2.45 7.01 20.08
C GLY A 59 -1.67 5.82 19.51
N TYR A 60 -2.21 4.60 19.61
CA TYR A 60 -1.60 3.39 19.05
C TYR A 60 -1.97 3.12 17.59
N ALA A 61 -2.93 3.87 17.04
CA ALA A 61 -3.40 3.68 15.67
C ALA A 61 -2.28 3.86 14.64
N SER A 62 -1.49 4.94 14.79
CA SER A 62 -0.35 5.24 13.91
C SER A 62 0.80 4.23 14.05
N THR A 63 1.04 3.73 15.26
CA THR A 63 2.03 2.67 15.49
C THR A 63 1.59 1.37 14.82
N CYS A 64 0.32 0.99 14.93
CA CYS A 64 -0.21 -0.20 14.28
C CYS A 64 -0.09 -0.12 12.76
N ASN A 65 -0.44 1.03 12.15
CA ASN A 65 -0.27 1.22 10.71
C ASN A 65 1.21 1.10 10.30
N SER A 66 2.10 1.80 11.01
CA SER A 66 3.54 1.77 10.73
C SER A 66 4.14 0.37 10.88
N THR A 67 3.80 -0.35 11.95
CA THR A 67 4.26 -1.73 12.17
C THR A 67 3.68 -2.68 11.13
N GLY A 68 2.40 -2.53 10.77
CA GLY A 68 1.77 -3.32 9.71
C GLY A 68 2.47 -3.15 8.36
N LEU A 69 2.86 -1.92 8.02
CA LEU A 69 3.62 -1.62 6.80
C LEU A 69 5.01 -2.27 6.83
N VAL A 70 5.75 -2.16 7.94
CA VAL A 70 7.08 -2.80 8.08
C VAL A 70 6.96 -4.32 8.00
N MET A 71 5.97 -4.91 8.67
CA MET A 71 5.70 -6.36 8.60
C MET A 71 5.34 -6.79 7.19
N GLY A 72 4.52 -6.01 6.48
CA GLY A 72 4.17 -6.26 5.08
C GLY A 72 5.37 -6.26 4.16
N ILE A 73 6.29 -5.29 4.31
CA ILE A 73 7.55 -5.24 3.55
C ILE A 73 8.40 -6.48 3.83
N MET A 74 8.53 -6.87 5.10
CA MET A 74 9.31 -8.06 5.48
C MET A 74 8.72 -9.33 4.89
N ILE A 75 7.41 -9.55 5.01
CA ILE A 75 6.71 -10.70 4.45
C ILE A 75 6.87 -10.71 2.93
N SER A 76 6.69 -9.58 2.27
CA SER A 76 6.77 -9.48 0.81
C SER A 76 8.18 -9.77 0.30
N TYR A 77 9.21 -9.25 0.97
CA TYR A 77 10.61 -9.55 0.67
C TYR A 77 10.94 -11.04 0.83
N ILE A 78 10.56 -11.62 1.96
CA ILE A 78 10.76 -13.05 2.25
C ILE A 78 10.04 -13.91 1.21
N PHE A 79 8.77 -13.58 0.91
CA PHE A 79 7.96 -14.32 -0.06
C PHE A 79 8.53 -14.22 -1.47
N SER A 80 9.01 -13.05 -1.90
CA SER A 80 9.70 -12.86 -3.18
C SER A 80 11.00 -13.67 -3.27
N ALA A 81 11.77 -13.72 -2.18
CA ALA A 81 13.00 -14.51 -2.10
C ALA A 81 12.72 -16.02 -2.17
N PHE A 82 11.68 -16.50 -1.49
CA PHE A 82 11.25 -17.91 -1.57
C PHE A 82 10.73 -18.28 -2.95
N LEU A 83 9.97 -17.40 -3.60
CA LEU A 83 9.39 -17.66 -4.92
C LEU A 83 10.42 -17.63 -6.06
N THR A 84 11.44 -16.77 -5.95
CA THR A 84 12.56 -16.71 -6.91
C THR A 84 13.51 -17.90 -6.76
N SER A 85 13.51 -18.58 -5.60
CA SER A 85 14.38 -19.73 -5.35
C SER A 85 13.95 -20.96 -6.17
N GLU A 86 14.86 -21.46 -7.00
CA GLU A 86 14.66 -22.62 -7.87
C GLU A 86 14.34 -23.91 -7.09
N ASP A 87 14.92 -24.07 -5.89
CA ASP A 87 14.72 -25.22 -5.00
C ASP A 87 13.30 -25.32 -4.45
N PHE A 88 12.63 -24.19 -4.20
CA PHE A 88 11.25 -24.18 -3.68
C PHE A 88 10.23 -24.43 -4.81
N SER A 89 10.47 -23.84 -5.98
CA SER A 89 9.65 -24.04 -7.19
C SER A 89 9.69 -25.49 -7.69
N ASN A 90 10.86 -26.13 -7.69
CA ASN A 90 10.99 -27.53 -8.13
C ASN A 90 10.44 -28.53 -7.11
N LYS A 91 10.37 -28.19 -5.81
CA LYS A 91 9.94 -29.10 -4.74
C LYS A 91 8.44 -29.03 -4.41
N TYR A 92 7.79 -27.86 -4.56
CA TYR A 92 6.39 -27.66 -4.16
C TYR A 92 5.42 -27.39 -5.32
N LEU A 93 5.89 -26.97 -6.51
CA LEU A 93 5.01 -26.51 -7.60
C LEU A 93 5.16 -27.28 -8.93
N ARG A 94 6.23 -28.06 -9.13
CA ARG A 94 6.47 -28.80 -10.38
C ARG A 94 6.44 -30.31 -10.22
N PHE A 95 5.85 -30.99 -11.21
CA PHE A 95 5.93 -32.46 -11.38
C PHE A 95 7.14 -32.91 -12.23
N ARG A 96 7.83 -32.00 -12.95
CA ARG A 96 9.09 -32.29 -13.65
C ARG A 96 10.13 -31.18 -13.43
N PRO A 97 11.41 -31.53 -13.14
CA PRO A 97 12.49 -30.56 -12.95
C PRO A 97 13.01 -30.06 -14.31
N ASP A 98 13.27 -28.76 -14.40
CA ASP A 98 13.89 -28.09 -15.55
C ASP A 98 14.71 -26.90 -15.05
N VAL A 99 15.74 -26.50 -15.79
CA VAL A 99 16.74 -25.49 -15.41
C VAL A 99 16.29 -24.08 -15.85
N GLY A 100 16.17 -23.18 -14.87
CA GLY A 100 15.74 -21.78 -15.04
C GLY A 100 14.55 -21.43 -14.14
N GLY A 101 14.53 -20.25 -13.50
CA GLY A 101 13.45 -19.82 -12.61
C GLY A 101 12.11 -19.57 -13.32
N ILE A 102 11.10 -20.39 -13.01
CA ILE A 102 9.80 -20.43 -13.71
C ILE A 102 8.73 -19.59 -13.03
N PHE A 103 9.08 -18.90 -11.95
CA PHE A 103 8.15 -17.93 -11.35
C PHE A 103 8.17 -16.63 -12.15
N THR A 104 7.58 -16.70 -13.35
CA THR A 104 7.33 -15.54 -14.22
C THR A 104 6.63 -14.44 -13.44
N THR A 105 7.00 -13.19 -13.69
CA THR A 105 6.40 -11.96 -13.13
C THR A 105 4.86 -12.02 -13.11
N ARG A 106 4.25 -12.69 -14.10
CA ARG A 106 2.81 -13.03 -14.17
C ARG A 106 2.29 -13.79 -12.96
N SER A 107 2.91 -14.92 -12.59
CA SER A 107 2.46 -15.78 -11.48
C SER A 107 2.56 -15.08 -10.13
N PHE A 108 3.60 -14.27 -9.95
CA PHE A 108 3.76 -13.42 -8.78
C PHE A 108 2.62 -12.39 -8.67
N LEU A 109 2.38 -11.61 -9.74
CA LEU A 109 1.31 -10.61 -9.76
C LEU A 109 -0.08 -11.23 -9.58
N TYR A 110 -0.31 -12.43 -10.11
CA TYR A 110 -1.56 -13.15 -9.95
C TYR A 110 -1.78 -13.62 -8.50
N ALA A 111 -0.78 -14.22 -7.86
CA ALA A 111 -0.85 -14.66 -6.46
C ALA A 111 -1.13 -13.48 -5.51
N TRP A 112 -0.41 -12.37 -5.67
CA TRP A 112 -0.67 -11.15 -4.93
C TRP A 112 -2.04 -10.56 -5.24
N GLY A 113 -2.47 -10.57 -6.51
CA GLY A 113 -3.79 -10.12 -6.92
C GLY A 113 -4.92 -10.87 -6.22
N VAL A 114 -4.85 -12.21 -6.17
CA VAL A 114 -5.81 -13.06 -5.45
C VAL A 114 -5.78 -12.79 -3.95
N LEU A 115 -4.59 -12.70 -3.34
CA LEU A 115 -4.45 -12.39 -1.92
C LEU A 115 -5.07 -11.03 -1.57
N PHE A 116 -4.83 -10.00 -2.39
CA PHE A 116 -5.46 -8.69 -2.22
C PHE A 116 -6.98 -8.77 -2.36
N ILE A 117 -7.53 -9.54 -3.32
CA ILE A 117 -8.98 -9.73 -3.42
C ILE A 117 -9.52 -10.36 -2.13
N LEU A 118 -8.93 -11.47 -1.69
CA LEU A 118 -9.36 -12.17 -0.47
C LEU A 118 -9.37 -11.25 0.75
N ILE A 119 -8.31 -10.48 0.96
CA ILE A 119 -8.23 -9.51 2.07
C ILE A 119 -9.29 -8.42 1.91
N THR A 120 -9.45 -7.83 0.72
CA THR A 120 -10.46 -6.79 0.50
C THR A 120 -11.88 -7.29 0.69
N THR A 121 -12.19 -8.52 0.27
CA THR A 121 -13.49 -9.15 0.49
C THR A 121 -13.71 -9.44 1.97
N LEU A 122 -12.69 -9.94 2.68
CA LEU A 122 -12.75 -10.15 4.12
C LEU A 122 -13.03 -8.84 4.85
N ILE A 123 -12.32 -7.76 4.51
CA ILE A 123 -12.55 -6.44 5.10
C ILE A 123 -13.96 -5.96 4.76
N ALA A 124 -14.43 -6.11 3.53
CA ALA A 124 -15.78 -5.71 3.13
C ALA A 124 -16.89 -6.44 3.91
N ILE A 125 -16.66 -7.71 4.29
CA ILE A 125 -17.61 -8.50 5.08
C ILE A 125 -17.53 -8.15 6.56
N PHE A 126 -16.33 -8.06 7.12
CA PHE A 126 -16.13 -7.87 8.56
C PHE A 126 -16.24 -6.42 9.01
N LYS A 127 -15.90 -5.46 8.15
CA LYS A 127 -16.02 -4.04 8.46
C LYS A 127 -17.46 -3.58 8.27
N LYS A 128 -18.28 -3.82 9.28
CA LYS A 128 -19.58 -3.17 9.42
C LYS A 128 -19.35 -1.78 10.00
N GLU A 129 -19.50 -0.74 9.18
CA GLU A 129 -19.44 0.62 9.68
C GLU A 129 -20.54 0.82 10.71
N LYS A 130 -20.14 1.21 11.94
CA LYS A 130 -21.08 1.55 12.99
C LYS A 130 -21.69 2.88 12.60
N ASP A 131 -22.98 2.87 12.31
CA ASP A 131 -23.72 4.09 11.99
C ASP A 131 -23.87 4.92 13.28
N ASN A 132 -22.87 5.75 13.59
CA ASN A 132 -22.88 6.66 14.73
C ASN A 132 -23.85 7.84 14.53
N ARG A 133 -24.80 7.76 13.58
CA ARG A 133 -25.89 8.73 13.42
C ARG A 133 -26.83 8.81 14.62
N LEU A 134 -26.70 7.91 15.60
CA LEU A 134 -27.60 7.79 16.76
C LEU A 134 -26.98 8.18 18.10
N GLU A 135 -25.67 8.46 18.17
CA GLU A 135 -25.03 8.93 19.40
C GLU A 135 -24.52 10.36 19.21
N ASP A 136 -25.25 11.26 19.87
CA ASP A 136 -25.00 12.67 20.14
C ASP A 136 -25.38 13.73 19.10
N ASP A 137 -26.11 14.69 19.67
CA ASP A 137 -26.65 15.97 19.25
C ASP A 137 -25.58 16.95 18.72
N HIS A 138 -24.71 16.47 17.83
CA HIS A 138 -23.72 17.28 17.16
C HIS A 138 -24.39 17.94 15.95
N VAL A 139 -24.74 19.20 16.14
CA VAL A 139 -25.02 20.22 15.11
C VAL A 139 -24.48 19.77 13.75
N LYS A 140 -25.37 19.63 12.76
CA LYS A 140 -24.98 19.43 11.35
C LYS A 140 -24.08 20.59 10.92
N LEU A 141 -22.79 20.50 11.19
CA LEU A 141 -21.78 21.42 10.73
C LEU A 141 -21.87 21.43 9.20
N ASN A 142 -22.12 22.62 8.65
CA ASN A 142 -22.17 22.79 7.22
C ASN A 142 -20.81 22.35 6.65
N ILE A 143 -20.77 21.68 5.49
CA ILE A 143 -19.53 21.13 4.90
C ILE A 143 -18.42 22.20 4.88
N VAL A 144 -18.82 23.44 4.58
CA VAL A 144 -17.98 24.64 4.57
C VAL A 144 -17.38 24.96 5.95
N GLN A 145 -18.15 24.83 7.04
CA GLN A 145 -17.67 25.07 8.40
C GLN A 145 -16.64 24.00 8.83
N ASN A 146 -16.83 22.75 8.41
CA ASN A 146 -15.85 21.70 8.67
C ASN A 146 -14.52 21.94 7.93
N TYR A 147 -14.57 22.36 6.65
CA TYR A 147 -13.36 22.75 5.92
C TYR A 147 -12.71 24.00 6.52
N SER A 148 -13.49 24.97 7.01
CA SER A 148 -12.95 26.16 7.70
C SER A 148 -12.21 25.78 8.99
N LEU A 149 -12.75 24.85 9.78
CA LEU A 149 -12.08 24.35 10.98
C LEU A 149 -10.76 23.62 10.66
N ILE A 150 -10.74 22.78 9.63
CA ILE A 150 -9.49 22.12 9.17
C ILE A 150 -8.46 23.17 8.73
N TRP A 151 -8.90 24.22 8.04
CA TRP A 151 -8.03 25.32 7.63
C TRP A 151 -7.46 26.10 8.80
N ASP A 152 -8.25 26.33 9.84
CA ASP A 152 -7.80 27.00 11.07
C ASP A 152 -6.83 26.11 11.86
N ILE A 153 -7.06 24.80 11.90
CA ILE A 153 -6.12 23.82 12.46
C ILE A 153 -4.77 23.88 11.74
N LEU A 154 -4.76 23.91 10.39
CA LEU A 154 -3.54 24.04 9.60
C LEU A 154 -2.79 25.37 9.85
N LYS A 155 -3.49 26.43 10.26
CA LYS A 155 -2.86 27.73 10.58
C LYS A 155 -2.10 27.73 11.90
N LEU A 156 -2.35 26.79 12.81
CA LEU A 156 -1.68 26.76 14.11
C LEU A 156 -0.15 26.63 13.96
N PRO A 157 0.64 27.39 14.74
CA PRO A 157 2.09 27.38 14.65
C PRO A 157 2.70 26.01 14.98
N GLY A 158 2.08 25.25 15.90
CA GLY A 158 2.53 23.90 16.23
C GLY A 158 2.43 22.91 15.07
N ILE A 159 1.37 22.99 14.26
CA ILE A 159 1.18 22.13 13.08
C ILE A 159 2.13 22.53 11.95
N LYS A 160 2.37 23.84 11.77
CA LYS A 160 3.38 24.33 10.82
C LYS A 160 4.78 23.87 11.20
N LEU A 161 5.14 23.92 12.48
CA LEU A 161 6.43 23.44 12.97
C LEU A 161 6.56 21.93 12.77
N LEU A 162 5.54 21.15 13.13
CA LEU A 162 5.50 19.70 12.88
C LEU A 162 5.62 19.38 11.40
N ALA A 163 4.87 20.07 10.52
CA ALA A 163 4.93 19.87 9.08
C ALA A 163 6.33 20.18 8.53
N LEU A 164 6.95 21.28 8.96
CA LEU A 164 8.31 21.65 8.57
C LEU A 164 9.32 20.60 9.06
N THR A 165 9.25 20.17 10.32
CA THR A 165 10.12 19.15 10.88
C THR A 165 9.98 17.82 10.13
N LEU A 166 8.75 17.42 9.79
CA LEU A 166 8.47 16.16 9.08
C LEU A 166 9.00 16.22 7.63
N LEU A 167 8.88 17.37 6.99
CA LEU A 167 9.42 17.63 5.65
C LEU A 167 10.95 17.58 5.66
N THR A 168 11.60 18.28 6.60
CA THR A 168 13.06 18.25 6.77
C THR A 168 13.56 16.84 7.10
N ALA A 169 12.87 16.10 7.96
CA ALA A 169 13.23 14.72 8.30
C ALA A 169 13.18 13.78 7.09
N LYS A 170 12.15 13.89 6.25
CA LYS A 170 12.05 13.09 5.01
C LYS A 170 13.18 13.42 4.03
N VAL A 171 13.50 14.70 3.85
CA VAL A 171 14.60 15.16 2.99
C VAL A 171 15.95 14.64 3.50
N ILE A 172 16.20 14.74 4.81
CA ILE A 172 17.44 14.23 5.43
C ILE A 172 17.62 12.72 5.17
N ILE A 173 16.56 11.92 5.32
CA ILE A 173 16.63 10.47 5.07
C ILE A 173 17.00 10.16 3.60
N ILE A 174 16.46 10.92 2.65
CA ILE A 174 16.74 10.75 1.21
C ILE A 174 18.20 11.11 0.92
N ILE A 175 18.67 12.27 1.42
CA ILE A 175 20.06 12.71 1.24
C ILE A 175 21.04 11.71 1.87
N TYR A 176 20.71 11.18 3.05
CA TYR A 176 21.55 10.19 3.73
C TYR A 176 21.64 8.86 2.96
N ARG A 177 20.56 8.45 2.30
CA ARG A 177 20.57 7.27 1.41
C ARG A 177 21.42 7.52 0.16
N TYR A 178 21.29 8.70 -0.46
CA TYR A 178 22.06 9.08 -1.64
C TYR A 178 23.57 9.13 -1.35
N LEU A 179 23.98 9.78 -0.25
CA LEU A 179 25.39 9.82 0.18
C LEU A 179 25.96 8.43 0.51
N ARG A 180 25.12 7.51 1.00
CA ARG A 180 25.55 6.13 1.27
C ARG A 180 25.78 5.32 -0.01
N GLU A 181 25.03 5.58 -1.07
CA GLU A 181 25.21 4.93 -2.38
C GLU A 181 26.39 5.49 -3.17
N GLU A 182 26.72 6.78 -3.03
CA GLU A 182 27.92 7.36 -3.69
C GLU A 182 29.25 6.98 -3.01
N LEU A 183 29.22 6.56 -1.74
CA LEU A 183 30.42 6.22 -0.97
C LEU A 183 30.82 4.74 -1.06
N HIS A 184 30.09 3.93 -1.84
CA HIS A 184 30.33 2.51 -2.10
C HIS A 184 30.54 2.25 -3.60
#